data_AF-A0AAU1ZEZ7-F1
#
_entry.id   AF-A0AAU1ZEZ7-F1
#
_cell.length_a   1.000
_cell.length_b   1.000
_cell.length_c   1.000
_cell.angle_alpha   90.00
_cell.angle_beta   90.00
_cell.angle_gamma   90.00
#
_symmetry.space_group_name_H-M   'P 1'
#
loop_
_entity.id
_entity.type
_entity.pdbx_description
1 polymer ?
#
loop_
_entity_poly.entity_id
_entity_poly.type
_entity_poly.pdbx_seq_one_letter_code
_entity_poly.pdbx_strand_id
1 'polypeptide(L)'
;MLEMTREEFEELVAEALDRIPPELARLMDNVAVFVEDEPAPDDPELLGLYEGTPLTERGEWYAGVLPDRITIYRGPTLRMCESREDVVAETEITVVHEIAHHFGIDDERLHALGYG
;
A
#
# COMPACT_ATOMS: atom_id res chain seq x y z
N MET A 1 -6.70 -21.16 -1.43
CA MET A 1 -6.22 -19.83 -1.82
C MET A 1 -7.33 -19.16 -2.58
N LEU A 2 -7.58 -17.90 -2.25
CA LEU A 2 -8.57 -17.09 -2.95
C LEU A 2 -8.04 -16.84 -4.38
N GLU A 3 -8.90 -17.01 -5.39
CA GLU A 3 -8.55 -16.71 -6.78
C GLU A 3 -9.44 -15.55 -7.26
N MET A 4 -8.82 -14.52 -7.83
CA MET A 4 -9.51 -13.39 -8.45
C MET A 4 -8.64 -12.79 -9.55
N THR A 5 -9.26 -12.09 -10.50
CA THR A 5 -8.50 -11.41 -11.56
C THR A 5 -7.74 -10.20 -11.01
N ARG A 6 -6.81 -9.68 -11.81
CA ARG A 6 -6.09 -8.44 -11.46
C ARG A 6 -7.05 -7.27 -11.29
N GLU A 7 -8.04 -7.16 -12.17
CA GLU A 7 -9.04 -6.10 -12.13
C GLU A 7 -9.92 -6.20 -10.88
N GLU A 8 -10.38 -7.41 -10.51
CA GLU A 8 -11.14 -7.61 -9.27
C GLU A 8 -10.31 -7.25 -8.04
N PHE A 9 -9.02 -7.57 -8.02
CA PHE A 9 -8.14 -7.19 -6.93
C PHE A 9 -7.93 -5.67 -6.86
N GLU A 10 -7.74 -5.00 -8.01
CA GLU A 10 -7.63 -3.54 -8.08
C GLU A 10 -8.90 -2.84 -7.54
N GLU A 11 -10.09 -3.39 -7.79
CA GLU A 11 -11.34 -2.90 -7.19
C GLU A 11 -11.33 -3.00 -5.66
N LEU A 12 -10.84 -4.11 -5.10
CA LEU A 12 -10.72 -4.29 -3.65
C LEU A 12 -9.65 -3.38 -3.04
N VAL A 13 -8.55 -3.13 -3.76
CA VAL A 13 -7.53 -2.16 -3.33
C VAL A 13 -8.14 -0.76 -3.28
N ALA A 14 -8.91 -0.34 -4.28
CA ALA A 14 -9.60 0.95 -4.25
C ALA A 14 -10.58 1.04 -3.06
N GLU A 15 -11.34 -0.03 -2.78
CA GLU A 15 -12.21 -0.08 -1.60
C GLU A 15 -11.43 0.04 -0.28
N ALA A 16 -10.25 -0.57 -0.19
CA ALA A 16 -9.39 -0.45 0.99
C ALA A 16 -8.92 1.00 1.20
N LEU A 17 -8.55 1.70 0.13
CA LEU A 17 -8.15 3.10 0.19
C LEU A 17 -9.29 4.02 0.66
N ASP A 18 -10.53 3.73 0.26
CA ASP A 18 -11.72 4.47 0.69
C ASP A 18 -12.04 4.28 2.20
N ARG A 19 -11.53 3.22 2.83
CA ARG A 19 -11.70 2.96 4.27
C ARG A 19 -10.68 3.70 5.16
N ILE A 20 -9.59 4.20 4.57
CA ILE A 20 -8.53 4.86 5.32
C ILE A 20 -9.06 6.11 6.05
N PRO A 21 -8.84 6.24 7.37
CA PRO A 21 -9.27 7.40 8.15
C PRO A 21 -8.73 8.72 7.58
N PRO A 22 -9.52 9.81 7.59
CA PRO A 22 -9.11 11.10 7.04
C PRO A 22 -7.81 11.68 7.61
N GLU A 23 -7.43 11.29 8.82
CA GLU A 23 -6.18 11.70 9.46
C GLU A 23 -4.95 11.02 8.85
N LEU A 24 -5.07 9.77 8.40
CA LEU A 24 -4.03 9.02 7.70
C LEU A 24 -4.06 9.26 6.20
N ALA A 25 -5.24 9.47 5.61
CA ALA A 25 -5.41 9.77 4.19
C ALA A 25 -4.63 11.02 3.74
N ARG A 26 -4.34 11.97 4.64
CA ARG A 26 -3.47 13.13 4.34
C ARG A 26 -2.02 12.75 4.06
N LEU A 27 -1.55 11.61 4.57
CA LEU A 27 -0.21 11.10 4.29
C LEU A 27 -0.11 10.54 2.87
N MET A 28 -1.25 10.20 2.26
CA MET A 28 -1.33 9.73 0.87
C MET A 28 -1.32 10.87 -0.15
N ASP A 29 -1.22 12.13 0.29
CA ASP A 29 -1.08 13.28 -0.62
C ASP A 29 0.17 13.09 -1.50
N ASN A 30 -0.03 13.03 -2.82
CA ASN A 30 1.01 12.77 -3.82
C ASN A 30 1.64 11.36 -3.73
N VAL A 31 0.87 10.37 -3.28
CA VAL A 31 1.21 8.94 -3.34
C VAL A 31 0.29 8.24 -4.35
N ALA A 32 0.85 7.40 -5.20
CA ALA A 32 0.12 6.57 -6.15
C ALA A 32 0.23 5.09 -5.75
N VAL A 33 -0.91 4.39 -5.75
CA VAL A 33 -0.99 2.97 -5.41
C VAL A 33 -1.05 2.14 -6.69
N PHE A 34 -0.22 1.10 -6.76
CA PHE A 34 -0.10 0.19 -7.88
C PHE A 34 -0.33 -1.25 -7.42
N VAL A 35 -0.75 -2.10 -8.35
CA VAL A 35 -0.92 -3.54 -8.13
C VAL A 35 0.03 -4.32 -9.03
N GLU A 36 0.83 -5.17 -8.41
CA GLU A 36 1.71 -6.13 -9.08
C GLU A 36 1.38 -7.57 -8.67
N ASP A 37 1.76 -8.54 -9.49
CA ASP A 37 1.38 -9.94 -9.28
C ASP A 37 2.15 -10.60 -8.13
N GLU A 38 3.48 -10.43 -8.11
CA GLU A 38 4.37 -11.04 -7.12
C GLU A 38 5.52 -10.08 -6.78
N PRO A 39 6.02 -10.11 -5.53
CA PRO A 39 7.19 -9.35 -5.12
C PRO A 39 8.49 -9.95 -5.68
N ALA A 40 9.62 -9.34 -5.32
CA ALA A 40 10.93 -9.88 -5.66
C ALA A 40 11.15 -11.26 -4.99
N PRO A 41 11.85 -12.20 -5.64
CA PRO A 41 11.99 -13.58 -5.14
C PRO A 41 12.68 -13.74 -3.78
N ASP A 42 13.42 -12.73 -3.34
CA ASP A 42 14.09 -12.67 -2.05
C ASP A 42 13.15 -12.33 -0.89
N ASP A 43 11.97 -11.79 -1.17
CA ASP A 43 10.91 -11.55 -0.20
C ASP A 43 9.51 -11.92 -0.75
N PRO A 44 9.23 -13.23 -0.90
CA PRO A 44 8.00 -13.73 -1.55
C PRO A 44 6.71 -13.53 -0.72
N GLU A 45 6.84 -13.08 0.53
CA GLU A 45 5.73 -12.85 1.46
C GLU A 45 5.39 -11.36 1.59
N LEU A 46 6.16 -10.46 0.95
CA LEU A 46 5.93 -9.02 0.96
C LEU A 46 4.56 -8.65 0.40
N LEU A 47 3.74 -7.99 1.22
CA LEU A 47 2.38 -7.57 0.84
C LEU A 47 2.35 -6.20 0.17
N GLY A 48 3.20 -5.29 0.63
CA GLY A 48 3.29 -3.91 0.16
C GLY A 48 4.73 -3.41 0.08
N LEU A 49 4.97 -2.39 -0.73
CA LEU A 49 6.27 -1.74 -0.81
C LEU A 49 6.11 -0.24 -1.10
N TYR A 50 6.61 0.60 -0.20
CA TYR A 50 6.79 2.03 -0.44
C TYR A 50 8.09 2.34 -1.20
N GLU A 51 7.99 3.11 -2.27
CA GLU A 51 9.10 3.63 -3.06
C GLU A 51 8.94 5.14 -3.26
N GLY A 52 9.73 5.91 -2.51
CA GLY A 52 9.79 7.37 -2.66
C GLY A 52 11.04 7.83 -3.42
N THR A 53 10.93 8.88 -4.23
CA THR A 53 12.10 9.52 -4.85
C THR A 53 12.60 10.67 -3.96
N PRO A 54 13.85 10.63 -3.46
CA PRO A 54 14.41 11.72 -2.66
C PRO A 54 14.32 13.07 -3.39
N LEU A 55 13.95 14.12 -2.66
CA LEU A 55 13.88 15.51 -3.17
C LEU A 55 15.16 15.96 -3.91
N THR A 56 16.32 15.38 -3.58
CA THR A 56 17.64 15.74 -4.10
C THR A 56 17.97 15.18 -5.49
N GLU A 57 17.22 14.18 -5.97
CA GLU A 57 17.36 13.63 -7.33
C GLU A 57 16.35 14.25 -8.32
N ARG A 58 15.53 15.20 -7.84
CA ARG A 58 14.57 15.97 -8.63
C ARG A 58 15.29 17.06 -9.44
N GLY A 59 15.98 16.66 -10.51
CA GLY A 59 16.67 17.57 -11.42
C GLY A 59 15.72 18.55 -12.13
N GLU A 60 16.21 19.75 -12.41
CA GLU A 60 15.50 20.92 -12.99
C GLU A 60 14.85 20.69 -14.38
N TRP A 61 14.87 19.47 -14.92
CA TRP A 61 14.37 19.12 -16.25
C TRP A 61 13.11 18.25 -16.29
N TYR A 62 12.57 17.81 -15.14
CA TYR A 62 11.29 17.11 -15.10
C TYR A 62 10.18 18.06 -14.64
N ALA A 63 9.42 18.56 -15.62
CA ALA A 63 8.15 19.22 -15.37
C ALA A 63 7.17 18.18 -14.77
N GLY A 64 6.97 18.24 -13.45
CA GLY A 64 6.04 17.40 -12.72
C GLY A 64 6.76 16.54 -11.67
N VAL A 65 6.48 16.81 -10.39
CA VAL A 65 6.88 15.91 -9.31
C VAL A 65 6.15 14.60 -9.53
N LEU A 66 6.86 13.50 -9.79
CA LEU A 66 6.24 12.18 -9.82
C LEU A 66 5.77 11.83 -8.40
N PRO A 67 4.58 11.22 -8.24
CA PRO A 67 4.13 10.77 -6.94
C PRO A 67 5.07 9.69 -6.41
N ASP A 68 5.16 9.60 -5.08
CA ASP A 68 5.75 8.42 -4.47
C ASP A 68 4.83 7.21 -4.72
N ARG A 69 5.38 6.00 -4.68
CA ARG A 69 4.68 4.78 -5.08
C ARG A 69 4.47 3.87 -3.88
N ILE A 70 3.26 3.33 -3.74
CA ILE A 70 3.02 2.12 -2.95
C ILE A 70 2.62 1.01 -3.92
N THR A 71 3.34 -0.09 -3.90
CA THR A 71 2.99 -1.30 -4.67
C THR A 71 2.33 -2.31 -3.72
N ILE A 72 1.14 -2.80 -4.06
CA ILE A 72 0.47 -3.91 -3.36
C ILE A 72 0.60 -5.18 -4.21
N TYR A 73 1.02 -6.27 -3.57
CA TYR A 73 1.28 -7.54 -4.26
C TYR A 73 0.08 -8.48 -4.14
N ARG A 74 -0.54 -8.79 -5.28
CA ARG A 74 -1.74 -9.62 -5.36
C ARG A 74 -1.48 -11.04 -4.84
N GLY A 75 -0.43 -11.69 -5.33
CA GLY A 75 -0.08 -13.06 -5.03
C GLY A 75 -0.05 -13.37 -3.53
N PRO A 76 0.83 -12.74 -2.74
CA PRO A 76 0.95 -13.00 -1.31
C PRO A 76 -0.31 -12.59 -0.54
N THR A 77 -0.96 -11.49 -0.91
CA THR A 77 -2.24 -11.08 -0.30
C THR A 77 -3.32 -12.17 -0.46
N LEU A 78 -3.48 -12.73 -1.66
CA LEU A 78 -4.45 -13.82 -1.93
C LEU A 78 -4.09 -15.16 -1.28
N ARG A 79 -2.80 -15.36 -0.95
CA ARG A 79 -2.34 -16.53 -0.17
C ARG A 79 -2.70 -16.40 1.30
N MET A 80 -2.69 -15.18 1.83
CA MET A 80 -2.95 -14.88 3.24
C MET A 80 -4.45 -14.76 3.57
N CYS A 81 -5.26 -14.30 2.61
CA CYS A 81 -6.68 -14.02 2.81
C CYS A 81 -7.61 -15.19 2.46
N GLU A 82 -8.75 -15.29 3.16
CA GLU A 82 -9.77 -16.32 2.91
C GLU A 82 -11.03 -15.78 2.21
N SER A 83 -11.22 -14.46 2.22
CA SER A 83 -12.38 -13.77 1.63
C SER A 83 -12.03 -12.43 0.98
N ARG A 84 -12.96 -11.86 0.21
CA ARG A 84 -12.81 -10.50 -0.35
C ARG A 84 -12.71 -9.44 0.74
N GLU A 85 -13.47 -9.60 1.82
CA GLU A 85 -13.43 -8.67 2.95
C GLU A 85 -12.08 -8.70 3.67
N ASP A 86 -11.46 -9.89 3.78
CA ASP A 86 -10.10 -10.02 4.30
C ASP A 86 -9.09 -9.30 3.40
N VAL A 87 -9.20 -9.43 2.07
CA VAL A 87 -8.30 -8.72 1.12
C VAL A 87 -8.40 -7.21 1.30
N VAL A 88 -9.61 -6.68 1.45
CA VAL A 88 -9.80 -5.24 1.67
C VAL A 88 -9.19 -4.80 3.00
N ALA A 89 -9.44 -5.54 4.09
CA ALA A 89 -8.89 -5.22 5.41
C ALA A 89 -7.36 -5.32 5.44
N GLU A 90 -6.79 -6.37 4.86
CA GLU A 90 -5.35 -6.60 4.80
C GLU A 90 -4.65 -5.53 3.95
N THR A 91 -5.25 -5.16 2.81
CA THR A 91 -4.72 -4.08 1.98
C THR A 91 -4.77 -2.74 2.70
N GLU A 92 -5.86 -2.46 3.43
CA GLU A 92 -5.99 -1.24 4.23
C GLU A 92 -4.88 -1.15 5.28
N ILE A 93 -4.65 -2.23 6.03
CA ILE A 93 -3.57 -2.34 7.01
C ILE A 93 -2.20 -2.15 6.34
N THR A 94 -1.95 -2.87 5.25
CA THR A 94 -0.68 -2.81 4.50
C THR A 94 -0.38 -1.39 4.04
N VAL A 95 -1.32 -0.71 3.38
CA VAL A 95 -1.13 0.67 2.91
C VAL A 95 -0.88 1.62 4.08
N VAL A 96 -1.63 1.48 5.17
CA VAL A 96 -1.47 2.32 6.36
C VAL A 96 -0.10 2.10 7.01
N HIS A 97 0.39 0.87 7.10
CA HIS A 97 1.73 0.55 7.61
C HIS A 97 2.82 1.17 6.76
N GLU A 98 2.79 0.93 5.44
CA GLU A 98 3.79 1.45 4.51
C GLU A 98 3.89 2.98 4.59
N ILE A 99 2.75 3.69 4.58
CA ILE A 99 2.76 5.15 4.65
C ILE A 99 3.15 5.66 6.04
N ALA A 100 2.68 5.02 7.12
CA ALA A 100 2.99 5.44 8.48
C ALA A 100 4.49 5.33 8.76
N HIS A 101 5.10 4.19 8.44
CA HIS A 101 6.53 3.97 8.63
C HIS A 101 7.36 4.95 7.80
N HIS A 102 6.97 5.21 6.55
CA HIS A 102 7.68 6.19 5.72
C HIS A 102 7.69 7.60 6.32
N PHE A 103 6.59 8.00 6.95
CA PHE A 103 6.45 9.30 7.60
C PHE A 103 6.89 9.32 9.08
N GLY A 104 7.49 8.24 9.58
CA GLY A 104 8.07 8.17 10.92
C GLY A 104 7.07 7.95 12.05
N ILE A 105 5.90 7.40 11.73
CA ILE A 105 4.92 6.91 12.71
C ILE A 105 5.28 5.47 13.07
N ASP A 106 5.34 5.17 14.37
CA ASP A 106 5.70 3.85 14.89
C ASP A 106 4.50 2.93 15.10
N ASP A 107 4.78 1.65 15.35
CA ASP A 107 3.78 0.61 15.57
C ASP A 107 2.92 0.87 16.83
N GLU A 108 3.48 1.54 17.84
CA GLU A 108 2.73 1.90 19.06
C GLU A 108 1.60 2.88 18.70
N ARG A 109 1.90 3.88 17.88
CA ARG A 109 0.91 4.82 17.39
C ARG A 109 -0.11 4.15 16.45
N LEU A 110 0.33 3.25 15.59
CA LEU A 110 -0.56 2.49 14.70
C LEU A 110 -1.53 1.60 15.48
N HIS A 111 -1.06 0.88 16.50
CA HIS A 111 -1.90 0.11 17.42
C HIS A 111 -2.98 0.98 18.08
N ALA A 112 -2.62 2.18 18.52
CA ALA A 112 -3.56 3.11 19.14
C ALA A 112 -4.66 3.60 18.18
N LEU A 113 -4.40 3.52 16.86
CA LEU A 113 -5.35 3.87 15.80
C LEU A 113 -6.13 2.66 15.26
N GLY A 114 -5.85 1.45 15.76
CA GLY A 114 -6.50 0.21 15.32
C GLY A 114 -5.79 -0.53 14.19
N TYR A 115 -4.56 -0.13 13.85
CA TYR A 115 -3.72 -0.74 12.80
C TYR A 115 -2.52 -1.48 13.40
N GLY A 116 -2.76 -2.23 14.47
CA GLY A 116 -1.71 -2.98 15.17
C GLY A 116 -1.47 -4.36 14.59
#